data_AF-A0A3M3Z5N8-F1
#
_entry.id   AF-A0A3M3Z5N8-F1
#
_cell.length_a   1.000
_cell.length_b   1.000
_cell.length_c   1.000
_cell.angle_alpha   90.00
_cell.angle_beta   90.00
_cell.angle_gamma   90.00
#
_symmetry.space_group_name_H-M   'P 1'
#
loop_
_entity.id
_entity.type
_entity.pdbx_description
1 polymer ?
#
loop_
_entity_poly.entity_id
_entity_poly.type
_entity_poly.pdbx_seq_one_letter_code
_entity_poly.pdbx_strand_id
1 'polypeptide(L)'
;MVDMPLPVTNTLRKPHAWVYLDGRFVAAAEALVPITTQAFNYGTAVFEGIRAYVADSGEVNVFRLDDHLKRMENSARLLQLESLPSRSELKEVILELLRRNEALTDSYIRPMAYKKALLPGVGFGVKLTGVSSGLVINTLAMGAYMPAAGIRCAVSNWRRIPDVSLPSRAKITGSYANSALAMESAQRNGFDDALMLNIHGNLAESTTSNVFVVKDGCLITPHS
;
A
#
# COMPACT_ATOMS: atom_id res chain seq x y z
N MET A 1 39.70 -3.32 -0.77
CA MET A 1 38.30 -3.17 -0.33
C MET A 1 37.60 -4.43 -0.71
N VAL A 2 37.20 -5.24 0.28
CA VAL A 2 36.56 -6.53 0.05
C VAL A 2 35.10 -6.24 -0.27
N ASP A 3 34.70 -6.59 -1.48
CA ASP A 3 33.33 -6.55 -1.96
C ASP A 3 32.52 -7.56 -1.13
N MET A 4 31.76 -7.07 -0.14
CA MET A 4 30.82 -7.90 0.60
C MET A 4 29.52 -7.93 -0.20
N PRO A 5 29.11 -9.08 -0.76
CA PRO A 5 27.80 -9.17 -1.37
C PRO A 5 26.74 -8.95 -0.29
N LEU A 6 25.82 -8.02 -0.54
CA LEU A 6 24.58 -7.89 0.22
C LEU A 6 23.91 -9.27 0.26
N PRO A 7 23.37 -9.73 1.42
CA PRO A 7 22.65 -10.99 1.47
C PRO A 7 21.38 -10.87 0.63
N VAL A 8 21.43 -11.37 -0.61
CA VAL A 8 20.29 -11.45 -1.50
C VAL A 8 19.46 -12.67 -1.08
N THR A 9 18.53 -12.51 -0.14
CA THR A 9 17.40 -13.44 -0.04
C THR A 9 16.43 -13.10 -1.16
N ASN A 10 16.76 -13.54 -2.39
CA ASN A 10 15.97 -13.30 -3.58
C ASN A 10 14.75 -14.24 -3.62
N THR A 11 13.74 -14.00 -2.78
CA THR A 11 12.37 -14.36 -3.19
C THR A 11 11.94 -13.28 -4.18
N LEU A 12 12.25 -13.50 -5.47
CA LEU A 12 11.94 -12.56 -6.55
C LEU A 12 10.47 -12.14 -6.46
N ARG A 13 10.25 -10.89 -6.07
CA ARG A 13 8.96 -10.22 -6.15
C ARG A 13 8.62 -10.09 -7.64
N LYS A 14 7.92 -11.09 -8.17
CA LYS A 14 7.60 -11.15 -9.60
C LYS A 14 6.15 -10.67 -9.81
N PRO A 15 5.94 -9.55 -10.52
CA PRO A 15 4.60 -9.18 -10.96
C PRO A 15 3.96 -10.32 -11.74
N HIS A 16 2.69 -10.58 -11.49
CA HIS A 16 1.96 -11.55 -12.30
C HIS A 16 1.62 -10.99 -13.68
N ALA A 17 1.21 -11.87 -14.60
CA ALA A 17 1.06 -11.54 -16.01
C ALA A 17 -0.14 -10.62 -16.31
N TRP A 18 -1.18 -10.67 -15.48
CA TRP A 18 -2.42 -9.91 -15.64
C TRP A 18 -2.58 -8.86 -14.55
N VAL A 19 -3.10 -7.72 -14.95
CA VAL A 19 -3.51 -6.58 -14.11
C VAL A 19 -4.96 -6.24 -14.44
N TYR A 20 -5.74 -5.86 -13.45
CA TYR A 20 -7.04 -5.23 -13.70
C TYR A 20 -6.87 -3.71 -13.77
N LEU A 21 -7.26 -3.09 -14.87
CA LEU A 21 -7.17 -1.65 -15.09
C LEU A 21 -8.50 -1.14 -15.68
N ASP A 22 -9.17 -0.27 -14.93
CA ASP A 22 -10.40 0.44 -15.33
C ASP A 22 -11.44 -0.46 -16.05
N GLY A 23 -11.84 -1.56 -15.39
CA GLY A 23 -12.88 -2.44 -15.92
C GLY A 23 -12.38 -3.64 -16.74
N ARG A 24 -11.07 -3.73 -17.01
CA ARG A 24 -10.52 -4.74 -17.93
C ARG A 24 -9.32 -5.45 -17.34
N PHE A 25 -9.21 -6.74 -17.63
CA PHE A 25 -7.98 -7.51 -17.40
C PHE A 25 -7.06 -7.30 -18.61
N VAL A 26 -5.86 -6.81 -18.37
CA VAL A 26 -4.85 -6.52 -19.40
C VAL A 26 -3.52 -7.17 -19.02
N ALA A 27 -2.65 -7.41 -20.01
CA ALA A 27 -1.30 -7.84 -19.71
C ALA A 27 -0.58 -6.76 -18.87
N ALA A 28 0.25 -7.17 -17.92
CA ALA A 28 0.92 -6.24 -17.00
C ALA A 28 1.77 -5.19 -17.74
N ALA A 29 2.37 -5.56 -18.87
CA ALA A 29 3.15 -4.65 -19.72
C ALA A 29 2.29 -3.58 -20.42
N GLU A 30 0.98 -3.81 -20.56
CA GLU A 30 0.03 -2.91 -21.21
C GLU A 30 -0.72 -2.02 -20.21
N ALA A 31 -0.57 -2.29 -18.90
CA ALA A 31 -1.22 -1.54 -17.83
C ALA A 31 -0.54 -0.18 -17.63
N LEU A 32 -0.86 0.78 -18.49
CA LEU A 32 -0.27 2.12 -18.51
C LEU A 32 -1.25 3.19 -17.99
N VAL A 33 -0.71 4.15 -17.23
CA VAL A 33 -1.42 5.38 -16.85
C VAL A 33 -0.75 6.58 -17.51
N PRO A 34 -1.51 7.57 -18.04
CA PRO A 34 -0.91 8.79 -18.58
C PRO A 34 -0.14 9.57 -17.52
N ILE A 35 0.99 10.19 -17.89
CA ILE A 35 1.76 11.08 -16.99
C ILE A 35 0.94 12.27 -16.47
N THR A 36 -0.13 12.63 -17.18
CA THR A 36 -1.09 13.69 -16.82
C THR A 36 -2.10 13.25 -15.74
N THR A 37 -2.01 12.00 -15.27
CA THR A 37 -2.86 11.46 -14.20
C THR A 37 -2.74 12.33 -12.95
N GLN A 38 -3.87 12.83 -12.44
CA GLN A 38 -3.90 13.77 -11.31
C GLN A 38 -3.23 13.19 -10.06
N ALA A 39 -3.49 11.93 -9.74
CA ALA A 39 -2.89 11.27 -8.59
C ALA A 39 -1.37 11.08 -8.68
N PHE A 40 -0.83 10.92 -9.89
CA PHE A 40 0.61 10.85 -10.09
C PHE A 40 1.28 12.18 -9.75
N ASN A 41 0.65 13.30 -10.09
CA ASN A 41 1.19 14.64 -9.88
C ASN A 41 0.89 15.19 -8.46
N TYR A 42 -0.18 14.75 -7.81
CA TYR A 42 -0.68 15.37 -6.58
C TYR A 42 -0.88 14.40 -5.39
N GLY A 43 -0.52 13.11 -5.54
CA GLY A 43 -0.64 12.12 -4.45
C GLY A 43 -2.09 11.77 -4.07
N THR A 44 -3.06 12.07 -4.94
CA THR A 44 -4.51 11.91 -4.72
C THR A 44 -5.02 10.52 -5.11
N ALA A 45 -4.37 9.48 -4.55
CA ALA A 45 -4.80 8.09 -4.66
C ALA A 45 -4.87 7.40 -3.30
N VAL A 46 -5.73 6.39 -3.19
CA VAL A 46 -5.82 5.47 -2.05
C VAL A 46 -5.48 4.06 -2.50
N PHE A 47 -4.97 3.25 -1.58
CA PHE A 47 -4.58 1.88 -1.92
C PHE A 47 -4.74 0.93 -0.73
N GLU A 48 -4.67 -0.37 -1.01
CA GLU A 48 -4.55 -1.41 0.00
C GLU A 48 -3.32 -2.28 -0.22
N GLY A 49 -2.90 -2.95 0.85
CA GLY A 49 -1.94 -4.02 0.79
C GLY A 49 -2.56 -5.28 1.38
N ILE A 50 -2.88 -6.25 0.53
CA ILE A 50 -3.63 -7.44 0.92
C ILE A 50 -2.75 -8.67 0.65
N ARG A 51 -2.78 -9.64 1.56
CA ARG A 51 -2.05 -10.89 1.42
C ARG A 51 -2.98 -12.03 1.01
N ALA A 52 -2.53 -12.83 0.06
CA ALA A 52 -3.08 -14.15 -0.20
C ALA A 52 -2.04 -15.21 0.17
N TYR A 53 -2.51 -16.28 0.81
CA TYR A 53 -1.68 -17.37 1.31
C TYR A 53 -2.12 -18.68 0.68
N VAL A 54 -1.16 -19.52 0.33
CA VAL A 54 -1.44 -20.86 -0.19
C VAL A 54 -1.44 -21.83 0.97
N ALA A 55 -2.57 -22.49 1.20
CA ALA A 55 -2.68 -23.56 2.19
C ALA A 55 -1.96 -24.82 1.71
N ASP A 56 -1.67 -25.74 2.63
CA ASP A 56 -1.05 -27.04 2.30
C ASP A 56 -1.89 -27.87 1.30
N SER A 57 -3.21 -27.61 1.22
CA SER A 57 -4.12 -28.19 0.23
C SER A 57 -3.95 -27.64 -1.20
N GLY A 58 -3.18 -26.55 -1.36
CA GLY A 58 -3.09 -25.76 -2.59
C GLY A 58 -4.14 -24.66 -2.73
N GLU A 59 -5.07 -24.51 -1.76
CA GLU A 59 -6.08 -23.45 -1.80
C GLU A 59 -5.50 -22.06 -1.52
N VAL A 60 -5.83 -21.09 -2.37
CA VAL A 60 -5.41 -19.69 -2.21
C VAL A 60 -6.43 -18.93 -1.36
N ASN A 61 -6.00 -18.49 -0.18
CA ASN A 61 -6.82 -17.82 0.82
C ASN A 61 -6.44 -16.35 0.95
N VAL A 62 -7.39 -15.43 0.68
CA VAL A 62 -7.15 -13.98 0.82
C VAL A 62 -7.49 -13.52 2.23
N PHE A 63 -6.48 -13.06 2.97
CA PHE A 63 -6.64 -12.71 4.38
C PHE A 63 -7.40 -11.39 4.56
N ARG A 64 -8.51 -11.44 5.31
CA ARG A 64 -9.34 -10.28 5.70
C ARG A 64 -9.76 -9.37 4.53
N LEU A 65 -10.06 -9.96 3.37
CA LEU A 65 -10.40 -9.21 2.16
C LEU A 65 -11.53 -8.18 2.37
N ASP A 66 -12.61 -8.57 3.06
CA ASP A 66 -13.75 -7.69 3.29
C ASP A 66 -13.39 -6.46 4.16
N ASP A 67 -12.49 -6.62 5.13
CA ASP A 67 -11.99 -5.53 5.97
C ASP A 67 -11.11 -4.56 5.19
N HIS A 68 -10.22 -5.10 4.34
CA HIS A 68 -9.40 -4.30 3.43
C HIS A 68 -10.26 -3.48 2.47
N LEU A 69 -11.27 -4.10 1.84
CA LEU A 69 -12.17 -3.40 0.91
C LEU A 69 -13.05 -2.36 1.63
N LYS A 70 -13.47 -2.62 2.87
CA LYS A 70 -14.15 -1.62 3.71
C LYS A 70 -13.25 -0.41 4.00
N ARG A 71 -11.97 -0.62 4.31
CA ARG A 71 -11.00 0.47 4.53
C ARG A 71 -10.71 1.23 3.24
N MET A 72 -10.58 0.53 2.11
CA MET A 72 -10.42 1.14 0.80
C MET A 72 -11.61 2.04 0.45
N GLU A 73 -12.85 1.57 0.65
CA GLU A 73 -14.06 2.35 0.43
C GLU A 73 -14.09 3.62 1.29
N ASN A 74 -13.75 3.51 2.58
CA ASN A 74 -13.68 4.67 3.47
C ASN A 74 -12.61 5.68 3.05
N SER A 75 -11.44 5.19 2.62
CA SER A 75 -10.36 6.04 2.11
C SER A 75 -10.79 6.71 0.79
N ALA A 76 -11.46 5.98 -0.09
CA ALA A 76 -11.96 6.47 -1.36
C ALA A 76 -13.01 7.57 -1.18
N ARG A 77 -13.91 7.41 -0.21
CA ARG A 77 -14.89 8.44 0.17
C ARG A 77 -14.22 9.74 0.60
N LEU A 78 -13.12 9.66 1.37
CA LEU A 78 -12.37 10.85 1.80
C LEU A 78 -11.79 11.63 0.61
N LEU A 79 -11.30 10.94 -0.42
CA LEU A 79 -10.78 11.57 -1.65
C LEU A 79 -11.87 11.80 -2.72
N GLN A 80 -13.15 11.61 -2.40
CA GLN A 80 -14.28 11.74 -3.33
C GLN A 80 -14.07 10.92 -4.62
N LEU A 81 -13.50 9.71 -4.51
CA LEU A 81 -13.34 8.81 -5.65
C LEU A 81 -14.68 8.19 -6.00
N GLU A 82 -15.34 8.78 -7.00
CA GLU A 82 -16.65 8.38 -7.50
C GLU A 82 -16.55 7.24 -8.51
N SER A 83 -17.68 6.55 -8.75
CA SER A 83 -17.84 5.52 -9.78
C SER A 83 -16.90 4.32 -9.66
N LEU A 84 -16.45 4.01 -8.45
CA LEU A 84 -15.75 2.74 -8.18
C LEU A 84 -16.76 1.57 -8.13
N PRO A 85 -16.34 0.36 -8.50
CA PRO A 85 -17.16 -0.84 -8.29
C PRO A 85 -17.49 -1.01 -6.81
N SER A 86 -18.61 -1.67 -6.54
CA SER A 86 -19.03 -2.05 -5.19
C SER A 86 -17.99 -2.99 -4.53
N ARG A 87 -18.05 -3.11 -3.20
CA ARG A 87 -17.17 -4.03 -2.47
C ARG A 87 -17.27 -5.47 -2.96
N SER A 88 -18.48 -5.93 -3.28
CA SER A 88 -18.71 -7.28 -3.82
C SER A 88 -18.08 -7.46 -5.20
N GLU A 89 -18.21 -6.46 -6.08
CA GLU A 89 -17.57 -6.50 -7.41
C GLU A 89 -16.04 -6.45 -7.30
N LEU A 90 -15.48 -5.60 -6.44
CA LEU A 90 -14.03 -5.54 -6.18
C LEU A 90 -13.50 -6.88 -5.66
N LYS A 91 -14.26 -7.55 -4.78
CA LYS A 91 -13.93 -8.88 -4.27
C LYS A 91 -13.84 -9.89 -5.42
N GLU A 92 -14.85 -9.95 -6.27
CA GLU A 92 -14.85 -10.86 -7.42
C GLU A 92 -13.73 -10.56 -8.40
N VAL A 93 -13.46 -9.28 -8.68
CA VAL A 93 -12.33 -8.87 -9.55
C VAL A 93 -10.99 -9.34 -8.97
N ILE A 94 -10.77 -9.19 -7.67
CA ILE A 94 -9.53 -9.64 -7.01
C ILE A 94 -9.37 -11.16 -7.10
N LEU A 95 -10.44 -11.91 -6.81
CA LEU A 95 -10.41 -13.38 -6.86
C LEU A 95 -10.17 -13.88 -8.29
N GLU A 96 -10.86 -13.29 -9.27
CA GLU A 96 -10.67 -13.60 -10.68
C GLU A 96 -9.25 -13.25 -11.16
N LEU A 97 -8.70 -12.12 -10.71
CA LEU A 97 -7.33 -11.72 -11.03
C LEU A 97 -6.32 -12.74 -10.51
N LEU A 98 -6.51 -13.28 -9.31
CA LEU A 98 -5.65 -14.33 -8.76
C LEU A 98 -5.75 -15.64 -9.55
N ARG A 99 -6.97 -16.03 -9.97
CA ARG A 99 -7.19 -17.22 -10.82
C ARG A 99 -6.48 -17.09 -12.17
N ARG A 100 -6.67 -15.97 -12.86
CA ARG A 100 -6.02 -15.68 -14.17
C ARG A 100 -4.51 -15.68 -14.10
N ASN A 101 -3.98 -15.28 -12.95
CA ASN A 101 -2.55 -15.22 -12.71
C ASN A 101 -1.95 -16.53 -12.21
N GLU A 102 -2.77 -17.58 -12.03
CA GLU A 102 -2.33 -18.85 -11.46
C GLU A 102 -1.48 -18.62 -10.21
N ALA A 103 -2.03 -17.86 -9.25
CA ALA A 103 -1.32 -17.42 -8.04
C ALA A 103 -1.08 -18.58 -7.05
N LEU A 104 -0.31 -19.59 -7.48
CA LEU A 104 0.00 -20.83 -6.78
C LEU A 104 1.06 -20.65 -5.67
N THR A 105 1.41 -19.40 -5.35
CA THR A 105 2.31 -19.06 -4.25
C THR A 105 1.74 -17.90 -3.46
N ASP A 106 2.22 -17.75 -2.22
CA ASP A 106 1.96 -16.57 -1.41
C ASP A 106 2.09 -15.30 -2.23
N SER A 107 1.07 -14.46 -2.17
CA SER A 107 0.91 -13.33 -3.08
C SER A 107 0.55 -12.06 -2.34
N TYR A 108 0.90 -10.94 -2.97
CA TYR A 108 0.51 -9.62 -2.54
C TYR A 108 -0.40 -8.97 -3.57
N ILE A 109 -1.52 -8.42 -3.12
CA ILE A 109 -2.53 -7.76 -3.95
C ILE A 109 -2.51 -6.27 -3.59
N ARG A 110 -2.43 -5.43 -4.62
CA ARG A 110 -2.34 -3.97 -4.52
C ARG A 110 -3.46 -3.33 -5.34
N PRO A 111 -4.68 -3.21 -4.81
CA PRO A 111 -5.70 -2.37 -5.41
C PRO A 111 -5.38 -0.90 -5.09
N MET A 112 -5.60 -0.02 -6.06
CA MET A 112 -5.43 1.41 -5.95
C MET A 112 -6.53 2.13 -6.73
N ALA A 113 -7.24 3.02 -6.05
CA ALA A 113 -8.19 3.93 -6.69
C ALA A 113 -7.63 5.35 -6.63
N TYR A 114 -7.79 6.10 -7.71
CA TYR A 114 -7.02 7.33 -7.90
C TYR A 114 -7.75 8.38 -8.71
N LYS A 115 -7.45 9.66 -8.44
CA LYS A 115 -7.91 10.77 -9.28
C LYS A 115 -7.16 10.74 -10.62
N LYS A 116 -7.90 10.63 -11.71
CA LYS A 116 -7.40 10.36 -13.05
C LYS A 116 -7.22 11.61 -13.89
N ALA A 117 -8.31 12.22 -14.37
CA ALA A 117 -8.23 13.38 -15.27
C ALA A 117 -9.28 14.44 -14.93
N LEU A 118 -8.94 15.71 -15.12
CA LEU A 118 -9.90 16.83 -15.03
C LEU A 118 -11.03 16.62 -16.05
N LEU A 119 -12.26 16.86 -15.62
CA LEU A 119 -13.42 16.84 -16.52
C LEU A 119 -13.46 18.10 -17.40
N PRO A 120 -14.13 18.06 -18.56
CA PRO A 120 -14.28 19.22 -19.42
C PRO A 120 -14.81 20.45 -18.66
N GLY A 121 -14.20 21.61 -18.90
CA GLY A 121 -14.58 22.87 -18.24
C GLY A 121 -14.01 23.07 -16.83
N VAL A 122 -13.30 22.09 -16.27
CA VAL A 122 -12.67 22.22 -14.95
C VAL A 122 -11.28 22.84 -15.10
N GLY A 123 -11.05 23.97 -14.43
CA GLY A 123 -9.76 24.66 -14.44
C GLY A 123 -8.62 23.82 -13.83
N PHE A 124 -7.38 24.10 -14.24
CA PHE A 124 -6.18 23.45 -13.73
C PHE A 124 -6.00 23.66 -12.21
N GLY A 125 -5.43 22.67 -11.53
CA GLY A 125 -5.03 22.75 -10.12
C GLY A 125 -5.31 21.47 -9.32
N VAL A 126 -4.96 21.49 -8.04
CA VAL A 126 -5.21 20.38 -7.11
C VAL A 126 -6.69 20.34 -6.76
N LYS A 127 -7.41 19.32 -7.23
CA LYS A 127 -8.87 19.19 -7.08
C LYS A 127 -9.28 17.75 -6.78
N LEU A 128 -10.39 17.61 -6.06
CA LEU A 128 -11.10 16.33 -5.87
C LEU A 128 -12.39 16.30 -6.70
N THR A 129 -13.16 17.39 -6.69
CA THR A 129 -14.38 17.53 -7.50
C THR A 129 -14.07 17.89 -8.95
N GLY A 130 -14.88 17.42 -9.89
CA GLY A 130 -14.65 17.68 -11.32
C GLY A 130 -13.46 16.91 -11.88
N VAL A 131 -13.09 15.80 -11.24
CA VAL A 131 -11.96 14.95 -11.62
C VAL A 131 -12.44 13.50 -11.64
N SER A 132 -12.27 12.83 -12.78
CA SER A 132 -12.62 11.42 -12.95
C SER A 132 -11.77 10.51 -12.04
N SER A 133 -12.28 9.32 -11.75
CA SER A 133 -11.57 8.29 -10.98
C SER A 133 -11.03 7.20 -11.89
N GLY A 134 -9.95 6.55 -11.49
CA GLY A 134 -9.45 5.31 -12.06
C GLY A 134 -9.23 4.25 -10.97
N LEU A 135 -9.11 3.01 -11.39
CA LEU A 135 -8.89 1.84 -10.55
C LEU A 135 -7.88 0.90 -11.22
N VAL A 136 -6.86 0.51 -10.45
CA VAL A 136 -5.93 -0.54 -10.84
C VAL A 136 -5.81 -1.58 -9.73
N ILE A 137 -5.72 -2.85 -10.08
CA ILE A 137 -5.42 -3.94 -9.14
C ILE A 137 -4.31 -4.78 -9.74
N ASN A 138 -3.16 -4.78 -9.07
CA ASN A 138 -2.01 -5.59 -9.43
C ASN A 138 -1.79 -6.70 -8.39
N THR A 139 -1.20 -7.81 -8.81
CA THR A 139 -0.78 -8.91 -7.93
C THR A 139 0.66 -9.33 -8.26
N LEU A 140 1.38 -9.80 -7.24
CA LEU A 140 2.74 -10.30 -7.41
C LEU A 140 3.03 -11.42 -6.41
N ALA A 141 3.85 -12.38 -6.82
CA ALA A 141 4.34 -13.44 -5.95
C ALA A 141 5.25 -12.85 -4.86
N MET A 142 4.93 -13.10 -3.60
CA MET A 142 5.63 -12.54 -2.45
C MET A 142 5.59 -13.48 -1.25
N GLY A 143 6.70 -14.19 -1.01
CA GLY A 143 6.90 -14.95 0.22
C GLY A 143 7.05 -14.08 1.47
N ALA A 144 7.47 -14.70 2.57
CA ALA A 144 7.86 -13.98 3.78
C ALA A 144 9.01 -13.01 3.46
N TYR A 145 8.93 -11.79 3.98
CA TYR A 145 9.89 -10.72 3.70
C TYR A 145 10.59 -10.18 4.94
N MET A 146 10.30 -10.71 6.13
CA MET A 146 10.95 -10.33 7.39
C MET A 146 11.74 -11.50 7.96
N PRO A 147 12.98 -11.28 8.43
CA PRO A 147 13.79 -12.31 9.05
C PRO A 147 13.22 -12.70 10.42
N ALA A 148 13.32 -13.98 10.77
CA ALA A 148 12.89 -14.50 12.07
C ALA A 148 13.66 -13.90 13.26
N ALA A 149 14.91 -13.45 13.02
CA ALA A 149 15.75 -12.81 14.02
C ALA A 149 15.34 -11.38 14.39
N GLY A 150 14.34 -10.81 13.69
CA GLY A 150 13.94 -9.42 13.83
C GLY A 150 14.83 -8.46 13.03
N ILE A 151 14.53 -7.16 13.17
CA ILE A 151 15.18 -6.08 12.43
C ILE A 151 15.65 -4.97 13.38
N ARG A 152 16.59 -4.15 12.94
CA ARG A 152 17.10 -2.99 13.68
C ARG A 152 16.38 -1.73 13.22
N CYS A 153 15.75 -1.01 14.14
CA CYS A 153 15.06 0.23 13.82
C CYS A 153 15.75 1.45 14.45
N ALA A 154 15.79 2.56 13.71
CA ALA A 154 16.17 3.87 14.25
C ALA A 154 14.94 4.64 14.72
N VAL A 155 15.06 5.46 15.77
CA VAL A 155 14.04 6.48 16.05
C VAL A 155 14.20 7.61 15.04
N SER A 156 13.15 7.87 14.26
CA SER A 156 13.17 8.83 13.16
C SER A 156 13.14 10.28 13.65
N ASN A 157 13.91 11.14 12.98
CA ASN A 157 13.78 12.60 13.12
C ASN A 157 12.57 13.15 12.35
N TRP A 158 12.03 12.39 11.40
CA TRP A 158 10.79 12.74 10.71
C TRP A 158 9.59 12.40 11.57
N ARG A 159 8.78 13.41 11.88
CA ARG A 159 7.52 13.22 12.60
C ARG A 159 6.47 12.62 11.68
N ARG A 160 5.61 11.79 12.26
CA ARG A 160 4.43 11.27 11.57
C ARG A 160 3.48 12.42 11.24
N ILE A 161 2.92 12.42 10.03
CA ILE A 161 1.90 13.41 9.63
C ILE A 161 0.74 13.35 10.64
N PRO A 162 0.42 14.46 11.33
CA PRO A 162 -0.68 14.47 12.29
C PRO A 162 -2.03 14.41 11.57
N ASP A 163 -3.03 13.81 12.21
CA ASP A 163 -4.36 13.55 11.62
C ASP A 163 -5.06 14.85 11.15
N VAL A 164 -4.82 15.96 11.86
CA VAL A 164 -5.31 17.31 11.50
C VAL A 164 -4.74 17.85 10.19
N SER A 165 -3.62 17.31 9.70
CA SER A 165 -3.00 17.70 8.42
C SER A 165 -3.40 16.77 7.29
N LEU A 166 -3.36 15.46 7.52
CA LEU A 166 -3.81 14.46 6.56
C LEU A 166 -4.36 13.26 7.35
N PRO A 167 -5.64 12.89 7.18
CA PRO A 167 -6.27 11.90 8.04
C PRO A 167 -5.55 10.54 8.00
N SER A 168 -5.01 10.12 9.14
CA SER A 168 -4.19 8.91 9.29
C SER A 168 -4.98 7.63 9.06
N ARG A 169 -6.31 7.69 9.30
CA ARG A 169 -7.26 6.60 9.05
C ARG A 169 -7.42 6.23 7.56
N ALA A 170 -7.00 7.09 6.64
CA ALA A 170 -7.09 6.83 5.21
C ALA A 170 -5.72 6.45 4.63
N LYS A 171 -5.69 5.38 3.83
CA LYS A 171 -4.43 4.87 3.25
C LYS A 171 -4.12 5.59 1.93
N ILE A 172 -3.66 6.83 2.05
CA ILE A 172 -3.42 7.75 0.93
C ILE A 172 -1.97 7.66 0.47
N THR A 173 -1.76 7.53 -0.84
CA THR A 173 -0.43 7.47 -1.48
C THR A 173 0.47 8.66 -1.16
N GLY A 174 -0.04 9.90 -1.22
CA GLY A 174 0.74 11.10 -0.89
C GLY A 174 1.34 11.12 0.51
N SER A 175 0.74 10.42 1.49
CA SER A 175 1.29 10.32 2.85
C SER A 175 2.61 9.53 2.90
N TYR A 176 2.86 8.64 1.94
CA TYR A 176 4.04 7.77 1.93
C TYR A 176 5.34 8.49 1.57
N ALA A 177 5.28 9.75 1.11
CA ALA A 177 6.47 10.58 0.99
C ALA A 177 7.14 10.80 2.37
N ASN A 178 6.35 10.95 3.44
CA ASN A 178 6.85 11.07 4.82
C ASN A 178 7.50 9.76 5.29
N SER A 179 6.85 8.61 5.05
CA SER A 179 7.41 7.30 5.35
C SER A 179 8.70 7.02 4.58
N ALA A 180 8.78 7.41 3.31
CA ALA A 180 9.97 7.22 2.48
C ALA A 180 11.17 8.03 2.99
N LEU A 181 10.96 9.28 3.40
CA LEU A 181 12.02 10.12 4.00
C LEU A 181 12.53 9.52 5.33
N ALA A 182 11.63 9.00 6.15
CA ALA A 182 11.99 8.31 7.39
C ALA A 182 12.80 7.02 7.12
N MET A 183 12.35 6.19 6.18
CA MET A 183 13.04 4.96 5.77
C MET A 183 14.44 5.26 5.22
N GLU A 184 14.55 6.19 4.26
CA GLU A 184 15.83 6.58 3.65
C GLU A 184 16.82 7.06 4.71
N SER A 185 16.36 7.87 5.66
CA SER A 185 17.19 8.34 6.77
C SER A 185 17.69 7.19 7.64
N ALA A 186 16.85 6.20 7.95
CA ALA A 186 17.25 5.05 8.76
C ALA A 186 18.26 4.16 8.02
N GLN A 187 17.99 3.85 6.74
CA GLN A 187 18.85 3.01 5.92
C GLN A 187 20.24 3.61 5.70
N ARG A 188 20.34 4.94 5.48
CA ARG A 188 21.63 5.63 5.40
C ARG A 188 22.47 5.54 6.67
N ASN A 189 21.83 5.30 7.81
CA ASN A 189 22.49 5.12 9.11
C ASN A 189 22.64 3.63 9.48
N GLY A 190 22.39 2.72 8.53
CA GLY A 190 22.58 1.28 8.72
C GLY A 190 21.44 0.56 9.43
N PHE A 191 20.25 1.16 9.52
CA PHE A 191 19.06 0.51 10.11
C PHE A 191 18.13 -0.05 9.02
N ASP A 192 17.29 -1.01 9.39
CA ASP A 192 16.39 -1.71 8.46
C ASP A 192 15.04 -0.97 8.29
N ASP A 193 14.58 -0.27 9.32
CA ASP A 193 13.35 0.55 9.33
C ASP A 193 13.48 1.72 10.33
N ALA A 194 12.48 2.59 10.37
CA ALA A 194 12.39 3.72 11.28
C ALA A 194 11.13 3.65 12.16
N LEU A 195 11.29 3.88 13.47
CA LEU A 195 10.21 4.15 14.41
C LEU A 195 9.88 5.64 14.37
N MET A 196 8.66 5.98 13.98
CA MET A 196 8.19 7.34 13.85
C MET A 196 7.47 7.80 15.12
N LEU A 197 7.73 9.05 15.49
CA LEU A 197 7.09 9.70 16.61
C LEU A 197 6.01 10.67 16.12
N ASN A 198 4.96 10.87 16.90
CA ASN A 198 3.99 11.93 16.67
C ASN A 198 4.58 13.31 17.04
N ILE A 199 3.81 14.37 16.82
CA ILE A 199 4.22 15.76 17.09
C ILE A 199 4.47 16.05 18.58
N HIS A 200 3.98 15.21 19.48
CA HIS A 200 4.19 15.33 20.93
C HIS A 200 5.39 14.52 21.44
N GLY A 201 6.10 13.81 20.56
CA GLY A 201 7.25 12.98 20.95
C GLY A 201 6.92 11.55 21.34
N ASN A 202 5.65 11.13 21.27
CA ASN A 202 5.26 9.76 21.58
C ASN A 202 5.44 8.84 20.37
N LEU A 203 5.74 7.56 20.62
CA LEU A 203 5.80 6.53 19.57
C LEU A 203 4.45 6.42 18.85
N ALA A 204 4.48 6.43 17.52
CA ALA A 204 3.29 6.33 16.67
C ALA A 204 3.24 4.99 15.93
N GLU A 205 4.16 4.77 14.99
CA GLU A 205 4.24 3.56 14.15
C GLU A 205 5.62 3.45 13.51
N SER A 206 5.89 2.38 12.76
CA SER A 206 7.04 2.32 11.84
C SER A 206 6.66 2.93 10.48
N THR A 207 7.58 2.97 9.53
CA THR A 207 7.34 3.59 8.22
C THR A 207 6.17 2.93 7.46
N THR A 208 5.93 1.63 7.65
CA THR A 208 4.88 0.87 6.96
C THR A 208 4.04 -0.04 7.83
N SER A 209 4.28 -0.08 9.15
CA SER A 209 3.68 -1.05 10.08
C SER A 209 3.33 -0.41 11.42
N ASN A 210 2.26 -0.87 12.06
CA ASN A 210 2.00 -0.53 13.45
C ASN A 210 3.05 -1.17 14.38
N VAL A 211 3.25 -0.60 15.57
CA VAL A 211 4.26 -1.07 16.53
C VAL A 211 3.58 -1.58 17.79
N PHE A 212 4.01 -2.75 18.25
CA PHE A 212 3.62 -3.33 19.53
C PHE A 212 4.86 -3.52 20.40
N VAL A 213 4.70 -3.32 21.71
CA VAL A 213 5.74 -3.49 22.72
C VAL A 213 5.23 -4.51 23.75
N VAL A 214 6.05 -5.51 24.07
CA VAL A 214 5.79 -6.41 25.19
C VAL A 214 6.58 -5.89 26.39
N LYS A 215 5.88 -5.58 27.47
CA LYS A 215 6.48 -5.15 28.74
C LYS A 215 5.75 -5.81 29.89
N ASP A 216 6.49 -6.44 30.79
CA ASP A 216 5.96 -7.12 31.99
C ASP A 216 4.83 -8.12 31.66
N GLY A 217 4.96 -8.83 30.54
CA GLY A 217 3.95 -9.78 30.04
C GLY A 217 2.72 -9.15 29.37
N CYS A 218 2.63 -7.82 29.30
CA CYS A 218 1.54 -7.09 28.65
C CYS A 218 1.92 -6.65 27.23
N LEU A 219 0.98 -6.80 26.29
CA LEU A 219 1.09 -6.26 24.93
C LEU A 219 0.54 -4.83 24.89
N ILE A 220 1.37 -3.88 24.46
CA ILE A 220 1.06 -2.44 24.43
C ILE A 220 1.22 -1.95 22.99
N THR A 221 0.31 -1.10 22.52
CA THR A 221 0.40 -0.42 21.21
C THR A 221 0.05 1.05 21.38
N PRO A 222 0.63 1.97 20.60
CA PRO A 222 0.19 3.35 20.55
C PRO A 222 -1.31 3.46 20.26
N HIS A 223 -1.96 4.45 20.87
CA HIS A 223 -3.32 4.83 20.52
C HIS A 223 -3.30 5.58 19.18
N SER A 224 -4.27 5.27 18.33
CA SER A 224 -4.52 5.92 17.04
C SER A 224 -5.27 7.23 17.18
#